data_AF-A0A0S4JAK8-F1
#
_entry.id   AF-A0A0S4JAK8-F1
#
_cell.length_a   1.000
_cell.length_b   1.000
_cell.length_c   1.000
_cell.angle_alpha   90.00
_cell.angle_beta   90.00
_cell.angle_gamma   90.00
#
_symmetry.space_group_name_H-M   'P 1'
#
loop_
_entity.id
_entity.type
_entity.pdbx_description
1 polymer ?
#
loop_
_entity_poly.entity_id
_entity_poly.type
_entity_poly.pdbx_seq_one_letter_code
_entity_poly.pdbx_strand_id
1 'polypeptide(L)'
;MGVQGLRKFIDSSSCTKTLTVSSSTADTPRVEHVLCDMNSIIHSCYSKHHTSSKDTIAAVLERVVQLLTRVVVPTKTLTLCFDGPAPVAKLQTQRLRRRKVSNMDIGNNKQFSHLAITTGSHFMIELENRIAKHFVDPAVLLHNVPVYVFGSTCIGEGEAKIASALAFHASDPLNFRTSDQVAVFGNDIDLTLTCLGATPFHNLFVVGPSSLQAISVGDLISRWLLPASSFLVDVAQLPSTRIDLIFLFLLNGGDHYVGLGEVAVDVWKRYRLVRTQQPYRGIVSEDLQSIDVELLADILQVENYTGHAEANAGTKLLRAALWSTYMTVTGVCPNYHFVCDELTASISNVKAAIATRSPIKIDISTKPPLVPLATFVALMPTADFIPDGVRNALKKQPILAKRLQESNDPKIIAQSATEAVQLAQEQSLLSKTDQFLCSFSAPVHINFVPKTKHMSRNEQHRLIAKTGSHELAPEPPRVKSIQCPEHFNYQCSVYKVKDLIFRNPFVVEKAERRIAVRQRGEGELLRPSSGPAGDIVSVADGDDGLDDELRQFLGKDAATLSTSAKSSKKRARGE
;
A
#
# COMPACT_ATOMS: atom_id res chain seq x y z
N MET A 1 0.21 17.45 -20.63
CA MET A 1 -0.97 17.13 -19.79
C MET A 1 -0.48 16.48 -18.51
N GLY A 2 -0.42 17.22 -17.40
CA GLY A 2 -0.23 16.57 -16.09
C GLY A 2 -1.49 15.87 -15.61
N VAL A 3 -1.50 15.51 -14.33
CA VAL A 3 -2.64 15.00 -13.53
C VAL A 3 -4.00 15.59 -13.95
N GLN A 4 -4.10 16.93 -14.03
CA GLN A 4 -5.32 17.65 -14.43
C GLN A 4 -5.70 17.45 -15.91
N GLY A 5 -4.72 17.33 -16.80
CA GLY A 5 -4.96 17.06 -18.22
C GLY A 5 -5.41 15.62 -18.47
N LEU A 6 -4.85 14.66 -17.72
CA LEU A 6 -5.33 13.28 -17.70
C LEU A 6 -6.81 13.20 -17.31
N ARG A 7 -7.23 13.97 -16.29
CA ARG A 7 -8.64 14.06 -15.89
C ARG A 7 -9.53 14.59 -17.02
N LYS A 8 -9.18 15.72 -17.64
CA LYS A 8 -9.90 16.26 -18.82
C LYS A 8 -10.02 15.22 -19.94
N PHE A 9 -8.94 14.50 -20.24
CA PHE A 9 -8.95 13.45 -21.26
C PHE A 9 -9.92 12.33 -20.88
N ILE A 10 -9.86 11.83 -19.65
CA ILE A 10 -10.75 10.77 -19.16
C ILE A 10 -12.21 11.19 -19.23
N ASP A 11 -12.56 12.38 -18.75
CA ASP A 11 -13.95 12.88 -18.77
C ASP A 11 -14.47 13.13 -20.21
N SER A 12 -13.60 13.49 -21.16
CA SER A 12 -13.94 13.61 -22.59
C SER A 12 -13.99 12.27 -23.34
N SER A 13 -13.43 11.22 -22.74
CA SER A 13 -13.35 9.88 -23.33
C SER A 13 -14.47 8.99 -22.79
N SER A 14 -15.04 8.13 -23.64
CA SER A 14 -15.97 7.08 -23.18
C SER A 14 -15.24 5.91 -22.47
N CYS A 15 -14.20 6.19 -21.69
CA CYS A 15 -13.49 5.23 -20.82
C CYS A 15 -14.19 5.01 -19.47
N THR A 16 -15.22 5.82 -19.15
CA THR A 16 -15.89 5.76 -17.84
C THR A 16 -17.28 5.17 -17.90
N LYS A 17 -17.65 4.40 -16.89
CA LYS A 17 -18.98 3.80 -16.69
C LYS A 17 -19.39 3.94 -15.23
N THR A 18 -20.61 4.41 -14.96
CA THR A 18 -21.17 4.40 -13.60
C THR A 18 -21.59 2.98 -13.23
N LEU A 19 -21.09 2.47 -12.11
CA LEU A 19 -21.52 1.21 -11.53
C LEU A 19 -22.75 1.42 -10.64
N THR A 20 -23.62 0.41 -10.58
CA THR A 20 -24.82 0.40 -9.74
C THR A 20 -24.57 -0.38 -8.46
N VAL A 21 -25.13 0.06 -7.34
CA VAL A 21 -25.20 -0.75 -6.12
C VAL A 21 -26.22 -1.87 -6.34
N SER A 22 -25.77 -3.12 -6.25
CA SER A 22 -26.60 -4.30 -6.50
C SER A 22 -27.61 -4.50 -5.36
N SER A 23 -28.86 -4.78 -5.74
CA SER A 23 -29.92 -5.09 -4.78
C SER A 23 -29.63 -6.41 -4.05
N SER A 24 -29.18 -7.44 -4.77
CA SER A 24 -28.70 -8.72 -4.24
C SER A 24 -27.16 -8.85 -4.35
N THR A 25 -26.58 -9.72 -3.53
CA THR A 25 -25.16 -10.10 -3.61
C THR A 25 -24.88 -11.12 -4.72
N ALA A 26 -25.92 -11.76 -5.27
CA ALA A 26 -25.78 -12.72 -6.37
C ALA A 26 -25.50 -12.01 -7.71
N ASP A 27 -26.08 -10.83 -7.90
CA ASP A 27 -25.95 -9.99 -9.10
C ASP A 27 -24.70 -9.09 -9.07
N THR A 28 -23.96 -9.06 -7.96
CA THR A 28 -22.79 -8.18 -7.81
C THR A 28 -21.60 -8.69 -8.64
N PRO A 29 -20.95 -7.83 -9.45
CA PRO A 29 -19.74 -8.19 -10.18
C PRO A 29 -18.66 -8.81 -9.29
N ARG A 30 -17.99 -9.84 -9.82
CA ARG A 30 -16.88 -10.55 -9.16
C ARG A 30 -15.56 -10.19 -9.81
N VAL A 31 -14.54 -9.93 -9.01
CA VAL A 31 -13.21 -9.48 -9.45
C VAL A 31 -12.14 -10.20 -8.64
N GLU A 32 -11.05 -10.63 -9.28
CA GLU A 32 -10.00 -11.41 -8.61
C GLU A 32 -9.30 -10.60 -7.50
N HIS A 33 -8.81 -9.41 -7.85
CA HIS A 33 -8.07 -8.56 -6.92
C HIS A 33 -8.80 -7.25 -6.68
N VAL A 34 -9.23 -7.01 -5.44
CA VAL A 34 -9.79 -5.71 -5.02
C VAL A 34 -8.79 -5.01 -4.11
N LEU A 35 -8.48 -3.75 -4.43
CA LEU A 35 -7.60 -2.89 -3.64
C LEU A 35 -8.35 -1.61 -3.28
N CYS A 36 -8.15 -1.08 -2.08
CA CYS A 36 -8.80 0.13 -1.60
C CYS A 36 -7.76 1.14 -1.12
N ASP A 37 -7.75 2.33 -1.72
CA ASP A 37 -7.26 3.52 -1.03
C ASP A 37 -8.27 3.88 0.07
N MET A 38 -7.89 3.55 1.30
CA MET A 38 -8.69 3.78 2.48
C MET A 38 -8.88 5.26 2.75
N ASN A 39 -7.93 6.12 2.41
CA ASN A 39 -8.03 7.55 2.69
C ASN A 39 -9.12 8.20 1.83
N SER A 40 -9.25 7.82 0.55
CA SER A 40 -10.41 8.21 -0.28
C SER A 40 -11.75 7.79 0.34
N ILE A 41 -11.84 6.60 0.93
CA ILE A 41 -13.07 6.12 1.57
C ILE A 41 -13.34 6.89 2.87
N ILE A 42 -12.34 7.05 3.75
CA ILE A 42 -12.44 7.76 5.03
C ILE A 42 -12.90 9.20 4.83
N HIS A 43 -12.31 9.92 3.88
CA HIS A 43 -12.72 11.29 3.56
C HIS A 43 -14.17 11.36 3.03
N SER A 44 -14.64 10.34 2.29
CA SER A 44 -16.03 10.30 1.84
C SER A 44 -17.04 10.02 2.96
N CYS A 45 -16.64 9.26 3.98
CA CYS A 45 -17.45 9.01 5.18
C CYS A 45 -17.37 10.15 6.20
N TYR A 46 -16.43 11.09 6.07
CA TYR A 46 -16.34 12.25 6.97
C TYR A 46 -17.41 13.31 6.65
N SER A 47 -18.61 13.09 7.18
CA SER A 47 -19.76 13.98 7.01
C SER A 47 -19.80 15.14 8.03
N LYS A 48 -20.64 16.14 7.77
CA LYS A 48 -21.04 17.13 8.79
C LYS A 48 -21.92 16.52 9.89
N HIS A 49 -22.57 15.39 9.61
CA HIS A 49 -23.50 14.72 10.54
C HIS A 49 -22.83 13.76 11.54
N HIS A 50 -21.58 13.35 11.30
CA HIS A 50 -20.81 12.57 12.28
C HIS A 50 -20.16 13.54 13.28
N THR A 51 -20.61 13.47 14.53
CA THR A 51 -20.12 14.32 15.62
C THR A 51 -18.90 13.70 16.30
N SER A 52 -18.77 12.35 16.29
CA SER A 52 -17.67 11.64 16.93
C SER A 52 -16.80 10.80 15.98
N SER A 53 -15.63 10.39 16.49
CA SER A 53 -14.75 9.43 15.82
C SER A 53 -15.40 8.04 15.69
N LYS A 54 -16.24 7.63 16.65
CA LYS A 54 -16.93 6.32 16.63
C LYS A 54 -17.92 6.23 15.47
N ASP A 55 -18.69 7.29 15.24
CA ASP A 55 -19.67 7.34 14.13
C ASP A 55 -18.95 7.31 12.78
N THR A 56 -17.81 8.01 12.68
CA THR A 56 -16.96 8.00 11.49
C THR A 56 -16.39 6.59 11.23
N ILE A 57 -15.90 5.89 12.25
CA ILE A 57 -15.41 4.50 12.13
C ILE A 57 -16.53 3.56 11.68
N ALA A 58 -17.73 3.68 12.24
CA ALA A 58 -18.88 2.86 11.87
C ALA A 58 -19.28 3.09 10.39
N ALA A 59 -19.36 4.36 9.97
CA ALA A 59 -19.67 4.72 8.58
C ALA A 59 -18.60 4.25 7.58
N VAL A 60 -17.32 4.26 7.96
CA VAL A 60 -16.23 3.69 7.13
C VAL A 60 -16.36 2.18 7.02
N LEU A 61 -16.58 1.46 8.12
CA LEU A 61 -16.79 0.00 8.08
C LEU A 61 -17.99 -0.37 7.19
N GLU A 62 -19.14 0.29 7.40
CA GLU A 62 -20.34 0.07 6.58
C GLU A 62 -20.05 0.34 5.10
N ARG A 63 -19.39 1.45 4.76
CA ARG A 63 -19.09 1.78 3.36
C ARG A 63 -18.13 0.77 2.72
N VAL A 64 -17.07 0.33 3.43
CA VAL A 64 -16.15 -0.68 2.92
C VAL A 64 -16.89 -1.99 2.65
N VAL A 65 -17.69 -2.48 3.61
CA VAL A 65 -18.49 -3.71 3.43
C VAL A 65 -19.47 -3.56 2.26
N GLN A 66 -20.16 -2.42 2.13
CA GLN A 66 -21.08 -2.16 1.03
C GLN A 66 -20.39 -2.18 -0.34
N LEU A 67 -19.20 -1.58 -0.47
CA LEU A 67 -18.40 -1.64 -1.69
C LEU A 67 -18.02 -3.09 -2.02
N LEU A 68 -17.55 -3.85 -1.02
CA LEU A 68 -17.04 -5.22 -1.18
C LEU A 68 -18.12 -6.32 -1.30
N THR A 69 -19.39 -5.99 -1.08
CA THR A 69 -20.51 -6.96 -1.15
C THR A 69 -21.59 -6.59 -2.16
N ARG A 70 -21.73 -5.30 -2.51
CA ARG A 70 -22.81 -4.81 -3.41
C ARG A 70 -22.31 -4.05 -4.63
N VAL A 71 -21.03 -3.70 -4.71
CA VAL A 71 -20.44 -3.02 -5.89
C VAL A 71 -19.46 -3.95 -6.62
N VAL A 72 -18.47 -4.51 -5.89
CA VAL A 72 -17.52 -5.51 -6.43
C VAL A 72 -17.18 -6.52 -5.34
N VAL A 73 -17.34 -7.81 -5.60
CA VAL A 73 -16.95 -8.89 -4.69
C VAL A 73 -15.54 -9.43 -5.02
N PRO A 74 -14.58 -9.42 -4.09
CA PRO A 74 -13.27 -10.04 -4.30
C PRO A 74 -13.35 -11.58 -4.35
N THR A 75 -12.61 -12.21 -5.26
CA THR A 75 -12.56 -13.69 -5.39
C THR A 75 -11.19 -14.32 -5.12
N LYS A 76 -10.07 -13.56 -5.22
CA LYS A 76 -8.73 -14.03 -4.84
C LYS A 76 -8.10 -13.26 -3.68
N THR A 77 -8.14 -11.93 -3.69
CA THR A 77 -7.49 -11.10 -2.64
C THR A 77 -8.23 -9.79 -2.40
N LEU A 78 -8.21 -9.34 -1.15
CA LEU A 78 -8.54 -7.98 -0.76
C LEU A 78 -7.28 -7.26 -0.25
N THR A 79 -7.05 -6.02 -0.66
CA THR A 79 -5.96 -5.18 -0.13
C THR A 79 -6.52 -3.84 0.36
N LEU A 80 -6.20 -3.44 1.58
CA LEU A 80 -6.62 -2.18 2.19
C LEU A 80 -5.37 -1.32 2.46
N CYS A 81 -5.24 -0.19 1.78
CA CYS A 81 -4.07 0.69 1.86
C CYS A 81 -4.45 2.03 2.49
N PHE A 82 -3.88 2.32 3.67
CA PHE A 82 -3.99 3.63 4.31
C PHE A 82 -2.76 4.48 3.96
N ASP A 83 -2.89 5.81 3.89
CA ASP A 83 -1.70 6.66 3.77
C ASP A 83 -0.80 6.46 4.98
N GLY A 84 0.49 6.26 4.72
CA GLY A 84 1.54 6.25 5.74
C GLY A 84 2.54 7.38 5.53
N PRO A 85 3.78 7.23 6.05
CA PRO A 85 4.80 8.26 5.91
C PRO A 85 5.24 8.45 4.46
N ALA A 86 4.98 9.63 3.94
CA ALA A 86 5.24 10.05 2.57
C ALA A 86 6.67 10.60 2.38
N PRO A 87 7.15 10.76 1.13
CA PRO A 87 8.37 11.48 0.82
C PRO A 87 8.32 12.95 1.27
N VAL A 88 9.47 13.50 1.67
CA VAL A 88 9.63 14.88 2.15
C VAL A 88 9.09 15.90 1.14
N ALA A 89 9.24 15.65 -0.17
CA ALA A 89 8.69 16.48 -1.24
C ALA A 89 7.17 16.75 -1.12
N LYS A 90 6.36 15.81 -0.60
CA LYS A 90 4.90 16.00 -0.48
C LYS A 90 4.48 16.76 0.79
N LEU A 91 5.40 16.99 1.75
CA LEU A 91 5.06 17.61 3.04
C LEU A 91 4.43 19.01 2.87
N GLN A 92 4.93 19.82 1.95
CA GLN A 92 4.41 21.17 1.69
C GLN A 92 2.97 21.14 1.18
N THR A 93 2.69 20.34 0.13
CA THR A 93 1.34 20.11 -0.41
C THR A 93 0.39 19.58 0.67
N GLN A 94 0.82 18.55 1.41
CA GLN A 94 0.05 17.92 2.50
C GLN A 94 -0.23 18.86 3.69
N ARG A 95 0.69 19.77 4.03
CA ARG A 95 0.57 20.75 5.12
C ARG A 95 -0.28 21.96 4.73
N LEU A 96 -0.16 22.43 3.49
CA LEU A 96 -1.03 23.47 2.93
C LEU A 96 -2.49 22.99 2.85
N ARG A 97 -2.73 21.73 2.47
CA ARG A 97 -4.06 21.10 2.52
C ARG A 97 -4.65 21.15 3.94
N ARG A 98 -3.86 20.81 4.95
CA ARG A 98 -4.27 20.81 6.37
C ARG A 98 -4.53 22.20 6.93
N ARG A 99 -3.70 23.20 6.61
CA ARG A 99 -3.93 24.63 6.95
C ARG A 99 -5.25 25.16 6.38
N LYS A 100 -5.64 24.76 5.17
CA LYS A 100 -6.95 25.13 4.59
C LYS A 100 -8.12 24.50 5.36
N VAL A 101 -7.98 23.22 5.74
CA VAL A 101 -9.02 22.48 6.47
C VAL A 101 -9.19 22.98 7.92
N SER A 102 -8.10 23.30 8.63
CA SER A 102 -8.19 23.81 10.00
C SER A 102 -9.01 25.11 10.08
N ASN A 103 -8.87 25.99 9.09
CA ASN A 103 -9.63 27.23 9.02
C ASN A 103 -11.14 27.00 8.78
N MET A 104 -11.53 25.84 8.23
CA MET A 104 -12.93 25.44 8.05
C MET A 104 -13.51 24.73 9.29
N ASP A 105 -12.71 23.92 9.99
CA ASP A 105 -13.15 23.20 11.20
C ASP A 105 -13.46 24.17 12.37
N ILE A 106 -12.68 25.25 12.53
CA ILE A 106 -12.85 26.27 13.59
C ILE A 106 -14.26 26.90 13.59
N GLY A 107 -14.91 27.00 12.43
CA GLY A 107 -16.26 27.57 12.32
C GLY A 107 -17.43 26.62 12.63
N ASN A 108 -17.17 25.33 12.89
CA ASN A 108 -18.23 24.29 12.87
C ASN A 108 -18.48 23.54 14.21
N ASN A 109 -17.84 23.94 15.32
CA ASN A 109 -18.03 23.32 16.66
C ASN A 109 -17.97 21.77 16.69
N LYS A 110 -17.16 21.15 15.82
CA LYS A 110 -17.01 19.69 15.77
C LYS A 110 -16.17 19.16 16.93
N GLN A 111 -16.63 18.09 17.57
CA GLN A 111 -15.87 17.36 18.61
C GLN A 111 -14.72 16.52 18.02
N PHE A 112 -14.79 16.20 16.72
CA PHE A 112 -13.77 15.45 15.98
C PHE A 112 -13.30 16.25 14.76
N SER A 113 -11.99 16.54 14.66
CA SER A 113 -11.41 17.32 13.56
C SER A 113 -10.92 16.44 12.42
N HIS A 114 -11.06 16.94 11.19
CA HIS A 114 -10.56 16.31 9.98
C HIS A 114 -9.03 16.16 9.96
N LEU A 115 -8.29 16.94 10.77
CA LEU A 115 -6.84 16.79 10.92
C LEU A 115 -6.43 15.41 11.48
N ALA A 116 -7.33 14.75 12.22
CA ALA A 116 -7.11 13.40 12.73
C ALA A 116 -7.03 12.33 11.62
N ILE A 117 -7.48 12.63 10.40
CA ILE A 117 -7.27 11.77 9.21
C ILE A 117 -5.86 12.06 8.66
N THR A 118 -4.85 11.65 9.43
CA THR A 118 -3.42 11.82 9.13
C THR A 118 -2.63 10.66 9.73
N THR A 119 -1.68 10.13 8.98
CA THR A 119 -0.62 9.23 9.45
C THR A 119 -0.07 9.63 10.81
N GLY A 120 0.05 8.68 11.74
CA GLY A 120 0.56 8.97 13.09
C GLY A 120 -0.45 9.66 14.02
N SER A 121 -1.73 9.73 13.64
CA SER A 121 -2.80 10.05 14.59
C SER A 121 -3.30 8.79 15.31
N HIS A 122 -3.79 8.99 16.53
CA HIS A 122 -4.47 7.96 17.32
C HIS A 122 -5.76 7.43 16.66
N PHE A 123 -6.39 8.23 15.80
CA PHE A 123 -7.62 7.86 15.09
C PHE A 123 -7.36 6.83 13.99
N MET A 124 -6.29 7.00 13.20
CA MET A 124 -5.96 6.06 12.13
C MET A 124 -5.68 4.66 12.70
N ILE A 125 -4.94 4.58 13.80
CA ILE A 125 -4.63 3.31 14.49
C ILE A 125 -5.90 2.60 15.01
N GLU A 126 -6.82 3.33 15.64
CA GLU A 126 -8.09 2.74 16.09
C GLU A 126 -8.92 2.25 14.90
N LEU A 127 -9.00 3.02 13.82
CA LEU A 127 -9.72 2.62 12.61
C LEU A 127 -9.09 1.38 11.94
N GLU A 128 -7.77 1.33 11.82
CA GLU A 128 -7.02 0.17 11.30
C GLU A 128 -7.31 -1.09 12.13
N ASN A 129 -7.25 -0.98 13.47
CA ASN A 129 -7.56 -2.09 14.38
C ASN A 129 -9.01 -2.57 14.25
N ARG A 130 -9.96 -1.64 14.09
CA ARG A 130 -11.39 -1.94 13.90
C ARG A 130 -11.65 -2.66 12.58
N ILE A 131 -11.03 -2.20 11.50
CA ILE A 131 -11.07 -2.85 10.19
C ILE A 131 -10.44 -4.24 10.25
N ALA A 132 -9.23 -4.36 10.81
CA ALA A 132 -8.55 -5.64 10.93
C ALA A 132 -9.39 -6.65 11.74
N LYS A 133 -9.95 -6.23 12.89
CA LYS A 133 -10.83 -7.08 13.71
C LYS A 133 -12.10 -7.49 12.96
N HIS A 134 -12.66 -6.63 12.11
CA HIS A 134 -13.88 -6.94 11.36
C HIS A 134 -13.61 -8.04 10.31
N PHE A 135 -12.55 -7.93 9.53
CA PHE A 135 -12.22 -8.89 8.46
C PHE A 135 -11.63 -10.24 8.93
N VAL A 136 -11.46 -10.44 10.25
CA VAL A 136 -11.16 -11.77 10.82
C VAL A 136 -12.37 -12.71 10.73
N ASP A 137 -13.60 -12.18 10.73
CA ASP A 137 -14.80 -12.99 10.53
C ASP A 137 -14.97 -13.33 9.03
N PRO A 138 -14.88 -14.61 8.63
CA PRO A 138 -15.03 -15.00 7.23
C PRO A 138 -16.43 -14.74 6.67
N ALA A 139 -17.45 -14.48 7.52
CA ALA A 139 -18.81 -14.14 7.08
C ALA A 139 -18.95 -12.69 6.55
N VAL A 140 -17.96 -11.80 6.78
CA VAL A 140 -17.99 -10.40 6.31
C VAL A 140 -17.83 -10.30 4.79
N LEU A 141 -17.12 -11.24 4.17
CA LEU A 141 -16.93 -11.32 2.73
C LEU A 141 -17.68 -12.53 2.16
N LEU A 142 -18.26 -12.39 0.96
CA LEU A 142 -18.95 -13.49 0.28
C LEU A 142 -18.00 -14.65 -0.10
N HIS A 143 -16.69 -14.37 -0.20
CA HIS A 143 -15.64 -15.35 -0.34
C HIS A 143 -14.57 -15.11 0.73
N ASN A 144 -14.13 -16.18 1.40
CA ASN A 144 -13.02 -16.12 2.35
C ASN A 144 -11.68 -16.00 1.58
N VAL A 145 -11.29 -14.76 1.29
CA VAL A 145 -10.04 -14.41 0.61
C VAL A 145 -9.00 -13.88 1.61
N PRO A 146 -7.70 -14.05 1.35
CA PRO A 146 -6.66 -13.32 2.06
C PRO A 146 -6.86 -11.80 1.97
N VAL A 147 -6.79 -11.14 3.13
CA VAL A 147 -6.89 -9.68 3.27
C VAL A 147 -5.55 -9.12 3.71
N TYR A 148 -5.00 -8.19 2.95
CA TYR A 148 -3.72 -7.51 3.22
C TYR A 148 -3.99 -6.08 3.65
N VAL A 149 -3.58 -5.70 4.86
CA VAL A 149 -3.81 -4.37 5.42
C VAL A 149 -2.49 -3.62 5.56
N PHE A 150 -2.26 -2.64 4.69
CA PHE A 150 -1.12 -1.72 4.74
C PHE A 150 -1.52 -0.50 5.57
N GLY A 151 -1.38 -0.60 6.89
CA GLY A 151 -1.77 0.43 7.86
C GLY A 151 -1.05 1.78 7.70
N SER A 152 -1.49 2.82 8.40
CA SER A 152 -0.87 4.15 8.33
C SER A 152 0.53 4.17 8.95
N THR A 153 0.85 3.24 9.84
CA THR A 153 2.22 3.09 10.38
C THR A 153 3.17 2.36 9.44
N CYS A 154 2.68 1.74 8.35
CA CYS A 154 3.52 1.21 7.28
C CYS A 154 4.04 2.36 6.40
N ILE A 155 5.30 2.26 5.96
CA ILE A 155 5.96 3.20 5.04
C ILE A 155 5.16 3.38 3.74
N GLY A 156 5.15 4.60 3.18
CA GLY A 156 4.59 4.90 1.86
C GLY A 156 3.14 5.41 1.88
N GLU A 157 2.74 6.01 0.77
CA GLU A 157 1.39 6.57 0.55
C GLU A 157 0.42 5.49 0.04
N GLY A 158 -0.89 5.76 0.07
CA GLY A 158 -1.91 4.79 -0.38
C GLY A 158 -1.67 4.28 -1.80
N GLU A 159 -1.39 5.20 -2.73
CA GLU A 159 -1.04 4.90 -4.13
C GLU A 159 0.22 4.03 -4.28
N ALA A 160 1.29 4.34 -3.53
CA ALA A 160 2.54 3.59 -3.57
C ALA A 160 2.39 2.19 -2.93
N LYS A 161 1.55 2.06 -1.91
CA LYS A 161 1.16 0.77 -1.31
C LYS A 161 0.31 -0.06 -2.28
N ILE A 162 -0.58 0.56 -3.05
CA ILE A 162 -1.35 -0.09 -4.12
C ILE A 162 -0.42 -0.59 -5.22
N ALA A 163 0.51 0.22 -5.72
CA ALA A 163 1.53 -0.19 -6.68
C ALA A 163 2.36 -1.39 -6.16
N SER A 164 2.85 -1.30 -4.92
CA SER A 164 3.60 -2.38 -4.25
C SER A 164 2.77 -3.68 -4.15
N ALA A 165 1.48 -3.56 -3.81
CA ALA A 165 0.58 -4.70 -3.70
C ALA A 165 0.30 -5.34 -5.07
N LEU A 166 0.12 -4.56 -6.13
CA LEU A 166 -0.03 -5.07 -7.50
C LEU A 166 1.22 -5.82 -7.95
N ALA A 167 2.42 -5.27 -7.71
CA ALA A 167 3.68 -5.95 -7.98
C ALA A 167 3.83 -7.25 -7.17
N PHE A 168 3.46 -7.24 -5.89
CA PHE A 168 3.43 -8.44 -5.04
C PHE A 168 2.47 -9.51 -5.58
N HIS A 169 1.23 -9.16 -5.92
CA HIS A 169 0.24 -10.11 -6.46
C HIS A 169 0.71 -10.70 -7.80
N ALA A 170 1.31 -9.89 -8.67
CA ALA A 170 1.90 -10.37 -9.93
C ALA A 170 3.10 -11.33 -9.74
N SER A 171 3.73 -11.33 -8.56
CA SER A 171 4.89 -12.17 -8.25
C SER A 171 4.57 -13.59 -7.74
N ASP A 172 3.30 -13.95 -7.50
CA ASP A 172 2.87 -15.32 -7.15
C ASP A 172 2.45 -16.11 -8.41
N PRO A 173 3.36 -16.88 -9.06
CA PRO A 173 3.06 -17.57 -10.32
C PRO A 173 2.02 -18.69 -10.20
N LEU A 174 1.60 -19.05 -8.98
CA LEU A 174 0.55 -20.06 -8.77
C LEU A 174 -0.86 -19.45 -8.77
N ASN A 175 -0.98 -18.16 -8.42
CA ASN A 175 -2.26 -17.48 -8.27
C ASN A 175 -2.49 -16.41 -9.34
N PHE A 176 -1.44 -15.71 -9.77
CA PHE A 176 -1.50 -14.65 -10.76
C PHE A 176 -1.86 -15.15 -12.17
N ARG A 177 -2.71 -14.39 -12.87
CA ARG A 177 -2.89 -14.47 -14.32
C ARG A 177 -2.96 -13.07 -14.89
N THR A 178 -2.34 -12.84 -16.04
CA THR A 178 -2.41 -11.58 -16.81
C THR A 178 -3.87 -11.15 -17.13
N SER A 179 -4.77 -12.12 -17.22
CA SER A 179 -6.20 -11.95 -17.46
C SER A 179 -7.03 -11.58 -16.22
N ASP A 180 -6.46 -11.63 -15.02
CA ASP A 180 -7.18 -11.35 -13.77
C ASP A 180 -7.72 -9.92 -13.77
N GLN A 181 -8.96 -9.76 -13.28
CA GLN A 181 -9.55 -8.44 -13.11
C GLN A 181 -9.05 -7.81 -11.80
N VAL A 182 -8.79 -6.51 -11.88
CA VAL A 182 -8.30 -5.69 -10.77
C VAL A 182 -9.19 -4.47 -10.62
N ALA A 183 -9.82 -4.32 -9.45
CA ALA A 183 -10.59 -3.13 -9.10
C ALA A 183 -9.88 -2.36 -7.98
N VAL A 184 -9.54 -1.10 -8.24
CA VAL A 184 -8.92 -0.18 -7.29
C VAL A 184 -9.92 0.88 -6.89
N PHE A 185 -10.42 0.84 -5.65
CA PHE A 185 -11.27 1.89 -5.11
C PHE A 185 -10.43 3.09 -4.67
N GLY A 186 -10.70 4.26 -5.23
CA GLY A 186 -10.08 5.52 -4.85
C GLY A 186 -10.59 6.68 -5.71
N ASN A 187 -10.42 7.92 -5.23
CA ASN A 187 -10.84 9.13 -5.95
C ASN A 187 -9.70 9.79 -6.74
N ASP A 188 -8.45 9.43 -6.45
CA ASP A 188 -7.30 10.06 -7.09
C ASP A 188 -7.11 9.60 -8.54
N ILE A 189 -6.78 10.53 -9.43
CA ILE A 189 -6.49 10.23 -10.83
C ILE A 189 -5.10 9.62 -10.99
N ASP A 190 -4.19 9.82 -10.03
CA ASP A 190 -2.86 9.21 -10.02
C ASP A 190 -2.90 7.69 -9.74
N LEU A 191 -4.03 7.18 -9.22
CA LEU A 191 -4.31 5.74 -9.22
C LEU A 191 -4.49 5.18 -10.64
N THR A 192 -4.85 6.01 -11.62
CA THR A 192 -4.88 5.61 -13.04
C THR A 192 -3.46 5.42 -13.58
N LEU A 193 -2.53 6.31 -13.21
CA LEU A 193 -1.11 6.15 -13.56
C LEU A 193 -0.47 4.95 -12.82
N THR A 194 -0.87 4.72 -11.57
CA THR A 194 -0.47 3.54 -10.78
C THR A 194 -0.94 2.24 -11.45
N CYS A 195 -2.20 2.17 -11.86
CA CYS A 195 -2.73 1.03 -12.61
C CYS A 195 -2.04 0.89 -13.99
N LEU A 196 -1.77 2.00 -14.68
CA LEU A 196 -0.99 2.00 -15.91
C LEU A 196 0.43 1.43 -15.69
N GLY A 197 1.03 1.67 -14.53
CA GLY A 197 2.34 1.13 -14.12
C GLY A 197 2.33 -0.36 -13.78
N ALA A 198 1.19 -0.93 -13.42
CA ALA A 198 1.02 -2.37 -13.18
C ALA A 198 1.01 -3.18 -14.50
N THR A 199 2.15 -3.19 -15.20
CA THR A 199 2.33 -3.80 -16.53
C THR A 199 1.95 -5.28 -16.65
N PRO A 200 2.04 -6.14 -15.60
CA PRO A 200 1.59 -7.54 -15.69
C PRO A 200 0.07 -7.70 -15.87
N PHE A 201 -0.75 -6.71 -15.50
CA PHE A 201 -2.21 -6.79 -15.61
C PHE A 201 -2.73 -6.04 -16.85
N HIS A 202 -3.88 -6.48 -17.36
CA HIS A 202 -4.58 -5.82 -18.48
C HIS A 202 -5.98 -5.32 -18.09
N ASN A 203 -6.69 -6.04 -17.21
CA ASN A 203 -8.08 -5.76 -16.84
C ASN A 203 -8.15 -4.91 -15.56
N LEU A 204 -7.68 -3.67 -15.64
CA LEU A 204 -7.57 -2.73 -14.53
C LEU A 204 -8.67 -1.67 -14.55
N PHE A 205 -9.33 -1.48 -13.40
CA PHE A 205 -10.40 -0.50 -13.20
C PHE A 205 -10.14 0.37 -11.97
N VAL A 206 -10.22 1.69 -12.10
CA VAL A 206 -10.21 2.63 -10.96
C VAL A 206 -11.64 3.08 -10.69
N VAL A 207 -12.15 2.90 -9.46
CA VAL A 207 -13.55 3.12 -9.10
C VAL A 207 -13.67 4.16 -8.00
N GLY A 208 -14.37 5.27 -8.27
CA GLY A 208 -14.64 6.30 -7.27
C GLY A 208 -15.50 5.75 -6.12
N PRO A 209 -15.02 5.68 -4.86
CA PRO A 209 -15.73 5.04 -3.75
C PRO A 209 -17.02 5.73 -3.33
N SER A 210 -17.34 6.91 -3.87
CA SER A 210 -18.60 7.63 -3.62
C SER A 210 -19.46 7.75 -4.89
N SER A 211 -18.86 8.19 -6.00
CA SER A 211 -19.55 8.38 -7.29
C SER A 211 -19.88 7.07 -8.01
N LEU A 212 -19.18 5.98 -7.68
CA LEU A 212 -19.20 4.69 -8.38
C LEU A 212 -18.86 4.81 -9.88
N GLN A 213 -18.24 5.92 -10.29
CA GLN A 213 -17.67 6.05 -11.64
C GLN A 213 -16.44 5.17 -11.73
N ALA A 214 -16.49 4.15 -12.59
CA ALA A 214 -15.37 3.28 -12.92
C ALA A 214 -14.67 3.77 -14.20
N ILE A 215 -13.34 3.88 -14.15
CA ILE A 215 -12.46 4.19 -15.27
C ILE A 215 -11.81 2.88 -15.72
N SER A 216 -12.00 2.50 -16.98
CA SER A 216 -11.33 1.35 -17.59
C SER A 216 -9.94 1.78 -18.10
N VAL A 217 -8.88 1.28 -17.45
CA VAL A 217 -7.50 1.59 -17.83
C VAL A 217 -7.10 0.87 -19.12
N GLY A 218 -7.66 -0.31 -19.37
CA GLY A 218 -7.49 -1.04 -20.64
C GLY A 218 -8.06 -0.26 -21.83
N ASP A 219 -9.24 0.36 -21.67
CA ASP A 219 -9.83 1.19 -22.73
C ASP A 219 -9.09 2.52 -22.92
N LEU A 220 -8.50 3.05 -21.85
CA LEU A 220 -7.66 4.25 -21.87
C LEU A 220 -6.38 4.01 -22.69
N ILE A 221 -5.66 2.92 -22.39
CA ILE A 221 -4.52 2.44 -23.16
C ILE A 221 -4.92 2.23 -24.62
N SER A 222 -6.02 1.50 -24.86
CA SER A 222 -6.50 1.23 -26.21
C SER A 222 -6.76 2.51 -27.00
N ARG A 223 -7.43 3.52 -26.41
CA ARG A 223 -7.68 4.81 -27.07
C ARG A 223 -6.40 5.62 -27.35
N TRP A 224 -5.37 5.52 -26.51
CA TRP A 224 -4.08 6.18 -26.78
C TRP A 224 -3.25 5.50 -27.88
N LEU A 225 -3.42 4.19 -28.05
CA LEU A 225 -2.79 3.38 -29.11
C LEU A 225 -3.59 3.37 -30.42
N LEU A 226 -4.91 3.59 -30.38
CA LEU A 226 -5.78 3.52 -31.55
C LEU A 226 -5.47 4.59 -32.63
N PRO A 227 -5.74 4.28 -33.91
CA PRO A 227 -5.08 4.95 -35.03
C PRO A 227 -5.78 6.24 -35.46
N ALA A 228 -5.37 7.36 -34.85
CA ALA A 228 -5.22 8.62 -35.60
C ALA A 228 -3.87 8.69 -36.36
N SER A 229 -3.03 7.66 -36.21
CA SER A 229 -1.69 7.53 -36.77
C SER A 229 -1.33 6.04 -36.92
N SER A 230 -0.41 5.72 -37.83
CA SER A 230 0.14 4.38 -38.10
C SER A 230 1.05 3.82 -36.99
N PHE A 231 0.76 4.13 -35.73
CA PHE A 231 1.50 3.68 -34.55
C PHE A 231 0.88 2.38 -34.03
N LEU A 232 1.37 1.25 -34.53
CA LEU A 232 1.04 -0.08 -34.01
C LEU A 232 2.05 -0.44 -32.91
N VAL A 233 1.56 -1.03 -31.82
CA VAL A 233 2.37 -1.46 -30.67
C VAL A 233 2.14 -2.93 -30.43
N ASP A 234 3.21 -3.72 -30.48
CA ASP A 234 3.16 -5.15 -30.20
C ASP A 234 2.97 -5.43 -28.71
N VAL A 235 2.42 -6.61 -28.37
CA VAL A 235 2.25 -7.05 -26.98
C VAL A 235 3.58 -7.02 -26.19
N ALA A 236 4.70 -7.33 -26.84
CA ALA A 236 6.03 -7.27 -26.24
C ALA A 236 6.51 -5.84 -25.92
N GLN A 237 6.03 -4.83 -26.66
CA GLN A 237 6.39 -3.42 -26.48
C GLN A 237 5.51 -2.73 -25.43
N LEU A 238 4.28 -3.20 -25.26
CA LEU A 238 3.25 -2.61 -24.40
C LEU A 238 3.72 -2.24 -22.98
N PRO A 239 4.52 -3.05 -22.24
CA PRO A 239 5.04 -2.65 -20.94
C PRO A 239 5.90 -1.37 -21.01
N SER A 240 6.86 -1.31 -21.94
CA SER A 240 7.73 -0.14 -22.13
C SER A 240 6.93 1.10 -22.55
N THR A 241 5.95 0.94 -23.45
CA THR A 241 5.09 2.04 -23.90
C THR A 241 4.21 2.59 -22.78
N ARG A 242 3.73 1.75 -21.86
CA ARG A 242 3.00 2.18 -20.65
C ARG A 242 3.89 2.99 -19.71
N ILE A 243 5.13 2.53 -19.47
CA ILE A 243 6.10 3.22 -18.60
C ILE A 243 6.53 4.57 -19.19
N ASP A 244 6.87 4.61 -20.48
CA ASP A 244 7.21 5.85 -21.20
C ASP A 244 6.06 6.87 -21.13
N LEU A 245 4.82 6.40 -21.26
CA LEU A 245 3.65 7.26 -21.17
C LEU A 245 3.47 7.84 -19.76
N ILE A 246 3.67 7.04 -18.70
CA ILE A 246 3.69 7.54 -17.30
C ILE A 246 4.75 8.62 -17.14
N PHE A 247 5.98 8.38 -17.61
CA PHE A 247 7.06 9.36 -17.56
C PHE A 247 6.70 10.67 -18.28
N LEU A 248 6.09 10.59 -19.48
CA LEU A 248 5.64 11.77 -20.23
C LEU A 248 4.47 12.51 -19.55
N PHE A 249 3.57 11.80 -18.86
CA PHE A 249 2.53 12.42 -18.02
C PHE A 249 3.15 13.14 -16.82
N LEU A 250 4.09 12.52 -16.12
CA LEU A 250 4.76 13.05 -14.93
C LEU A 250 5.73 14.21 -15.25
N LEU A 251 6.33 14.25 -16.45
CA LEU A 251 7.16 15.37 -16.90
C LEU A 251 6.42 16.74 -16.88
N ASN A 252 5.09 16.72 -16.91
CA ASN A 252 4.26 17.91 -16.79
C ASN A 252 4.11 18.43 -15.35
N GLY A 253 4.51 17.65 -14.35
CA GLY A 253 4.34 17.92 -12.92
C GLY A 253 3.39 16.93 -12.24
N GLY A 254 3.52 16.86 -10.92
CA GLY A 254 2.68 16.05 -10.02
C GLY A 254 2.70 16.63 -8.61
N ASP A 255 2.21 15.88 -7.61
CA ASP A 255 2.08 16.37 -6.23
C ASP A 255 3.41 16.73 -5.52
N HIS A 256 4.54 16.23 -6.05
CA HIS A 256 5.87 16.34 -5.45
C HIS A 256 6.77 17.41 -6.11
N TYR A 257 6.41 17.95 -7.28
CA TYR A 257 7.19 18.96 -8.01
C TYR A 257 6.38 19.64 -9.13
N VAL A 258 6.76 20.88 -9.46
CA VAL A 258 6.25 21.61 -10.63
C VAL A 258 6.97 21.11 -11.89
N GLY A 259 6.22 20.82 -12.96
CA GLY A 259 6.77 20.40 -14.25
C GLY A 259 6.31 21.27 -15.42
N LEU A 260 6.40 20.74 -16.64
CA LEU A 260 6.25 21.50 -17.89
C LEU A 260 4.81 21.97 -18.25
N GLY A 261 3.77 21.62 -17.49
CA GLY A 261 2.39 22.03 -17.79
C GLY A 261 1.69 21.20 -18.89
N GLU A 262 1.10 21.82 -19.91
CA GLU A 262 0.25 21.07 -20.86
C GLU A 262 1.01 20.39 -22.04
N VAL A 263 2.34 20.43 -22.10
CA VAL A 263 3.16 20.02 -23.27
C VAL A 263 3.07 18.54 -23.70
N ALA A 264 2.80 17.58 -22.81
CA ALA A 264 2.97 16.17 -23.18
C ALA A 264 2.06 15.62 -24.28
N VAL A 265 0.99 16.32 -24.70
CA VAL A 265 0.22 15.91 -25.88
C VAL A 265 1.08 16.01 -27.15
N ASP A 266 1.87 17.06 -27.29
CA ASP A 266 2.72 17.26 -28.46
C ASP A 266 3.99 16.40 -28.40
N VAL A 267 4.55 16.23 -27.19
CA VAL A 267 5.63 15.26 -26.95
C VAL A 267 5.16 13.83 -27.24
N TRP A 268 3.92 13.45 -26.86
CA TRP A 268 3.33 12.14 -27.17
C TRP A 268 3.11 11.93 -28.67
N LYS A 269 2.57 12.92 -29.39
CA LYS A 269 2.44 12.86 -30.86
C LYS A 269 3.79 12.52 -31.51
N ARG A 270 4.87 13.18 -31.07
CA ARG A 270 6.22 12.96 -31.60
C ARG A 270 6.86 11.66 -31.12
N TYR A 271 6.63 11.25 -29.86
CA TYR A 271 7.01 9.92 -29.34
C TYR A 271 6.51 8.79 -30.24
N ARG A 272 5.23 8.82 -30.62
CA ARG A 272 4.65 7.79 -31.51
C ARG A 272 5.39 7.70 -32.85
N LEU A 273 5.74 8.83 -33.46
CA LEU A 273 6.50 8.85 -34.72
C LEU A 273 7.89 8.22 -34.57
N VAL A 274 8.63 8.59 -33.52
CA VAL A 274 9.99 8.07 -33.27
C VAL A 274 9.95 6.58 -32.90
N ARG A 275 8.98 6.14 -32.10
CA ARG A 275 8.83 4.74 -31.69
C ARG A 275 8.37 3.82 -32.81
N THR A 276 7.62 4.31 -33.82
CA THR A 276 7.39 3.54 -35.06
C THR A 276 8.71 3.20 -35.77
N GLN A 277 9.73 4.06 -35.67
CA GLN A 277 11.05 3.84 -36.27
C GLN A 277 12.01 3.06 -35.34
N GLN A 278 11.83 3.19 -34.01
CA GLN A 278 12.65 2.55 -32.98
C GLN A 278 11.75 1.70 -32.04
N PRO A 279 11.17 0.57 -32.52
CA PRO A 279 10.08 -0.16 -31.85
C PRO A 279 10.44 -0.82 -30.51
N TYR A 280 11.71 -1.15 -30.26
CA TYR A 280 12.14 -1.82 -29.02
C TYR A 280 12.87 -0.91 -28.03
N ARG A 281 12.90 0.41 -28.27
CA ARG A 281 13.67 1.38 -27.48
C ARG A 281 12.75 2.29 -26.64
N GLY A 282 12.76 2.14 -25.32
CA GLY A 282 12.01 3.00 -24.39
C GLY A 282 12.73 4.32 -24.05
N ILE A 283 11.99 5.31 -23.56
CA ILE A 283 12.56 6.51 -22.92
C ILE A 283 13.13 6.12 -21.56
N VAL A 284 12.42 5.30 -20.80
CA VAL A 284 12.84 4.83 -19.47
C VAL A 284 13.51 3.46 -19.60
N SER A 285 14.64 3.25 -18.91
CA SER A 285 15.33 1.96 -18.88
C SER A 285 14.51 0.87 -18.16
N GLU A 286 14.77 -0.41 -18.46
CA GLU A 286 14.02 -1.55 -17.90
C GLU A 286 14.12 -1.64 -16.36
N ASP A 287 15.22 -1.17 -15.77
CA ASP A 287 15.43 -1.06 -14.32
C ASP A 287 14.74 0.16 -13.68
N LEU A 288 14.12 1.02 -14.50
CA LEU A 288 13.49 2.31 -14.16
C LEU A 288 14.46 3.37 -13.60
N GLN A 289 15.77 3.17 -13.68
CA GLN A 289 16.76 4.03 -13.01
C GLN A 289 17.36 5.10 -13.90
N SER A 290 17.13 5.08 -15.21
CA SER A 290 17.71 6.03 -16.17
C SER A 290 16.80 6.39 -17.34
N ILE A 291 17.16 7.48 -18.04
CA ILE A 291 16.52 7.93 -19.28
C ILE A 291 17.46 7.69 -20.47
N ASP A 292 16.91 7.17 -21.57
CA ASP A 292 17.56 7.20 -22.88
C ASP A 292 17.55 8.64 -23.44
N VAL A 293 18.67 9.32 -23.21
CA VAL A 293 18.88 10.73 -23.59
C VAL A 293 18.85 10.93 -25.11
N GLU A 294 19.28 9.94 -25.89
CA GLU A 294 19.30 9.99 -27.36
C GLU A 294 17.88 9.87 -27.92
N LEU A 295 17.11 8.88 -27.48
CA LEU A 295 15.71 8.75 -27.90
C LEU A 295 14.91 10.00 -27.51
N LEU A 296 15.12 10.53 -26.31
CA LEU A 296 14.45 11.76 -25.87
C LEU A 296 14.92 12.99 -26.68
N ALA A 297 16.14 13.01 -27.21
CA ALA A 297 16.62 14.04 -28.14
C ALA A 297 15.87 14.02 -29.49
N ASP A 298 15.64 12.83 -30.05
CA ASP A 298 14.86 12.62 -31.29
C ASP A 298 13.39 13.05 -31.13
N ILE A 299 12.83 12.75 -29.95
CA ILE A 299 11.46 13.11 -29.56
C ILE A 299 11.33 14.62 -29.34
N LEU A 300 12.30 15.25 -28.68
CA LEU A 300 12.26 16.70 -28.43
C LEU A 300 12.85 17.54 -29.58
N GLN A 301 13.32 16.90 -30.66
CA GLN A 301 13.96 17.55 -31.81
C GLN A 301 15.09 18.50 -31.37
N VAL A 302 16.01 17.99 -30.56
CA VAL A 302 17.11 18.76 -29.94
C VAL A 302 18.14 19.22 -30.98
N GLU A 303 18.25 18.54 -32.12
CA GLU A 303 19.02 18.99 -33.29
C GLU A 303 18.65 20.42 -33.76
N ASN A 304 17.37 20.81 -33.58
CA ASN A 304 16.85 22.12 -33.96
C ASN A 304 16.88 23.14 -32.80
N TYR A 305 17.53 22.81 -31.68
CA TYR A 305 17.60 23.67 -30.50
C TYR A 305 18.81 24.62 -30.58
N THR A 306 18.54 25.89 -30.88
CA THR A 306 19.55 26.97 -30.94
C THR A 306 19.56 27.87 -29.70
N GLY A 307 18.85 27.49 -28.63
CA GLY A 307 18.65 28.32 -27.45
C GLY A 307 19.79 28.26 -26.43
N HIS A 308 19.79 29.20 -25.48
CA HIS A 308 20.78 29.33 -24.41
C HIS A 308 20.18 29.12 -23.01
N ALA A 309 19.18 28.25 -22.87
CA ALA A 309 18.55 28.00 -21.57
C ALA A 309 19.44 27.14 -20.67
N GLU A 310 19.35 27.32 -19.35
CA GLU A 310 20.13 26.54 -18.39
C GLU A 310 19.72 25.05 -18.38
N ALA A 311 20.69 24.18 -18.61
CA ALA A 311 20.54 22.72 -18.57
C ALA A 311 20.20 22.19 -17.15
N ASN A 312 20.67 22.84 -16.08
CA ASN A 312 20.51 22.36 -14.70
C ASN A 312 19.03 22.20 -14.31
N ALA A 313 18.18 23.19 -14.61
CA ALA A 313 16.75 23.15 -14.33
C ALA A 313 16.05 22.00 -15.07
N GLY A 314 16.40 21.76 -16.34
CA GLY A 314 15.89 20.63 -17.12
C GLY A 314 16.32 19.28 -16.56
N THR A 315 17.59 19.15 -16.17
CA THR A 315 18.12 17.92 -15.54
C THR A 315 17.44 17.61 -14.21
N LYS A 316 17.18 18.63 -13.37
CA LYS A 316 16.42 18.46 -12.11
C LYS A 316 15.00 17.94 -12.37
N LEU A 317 14.27 18.54 -13.31
CA LEU A 317 12.92 18.11 -13.64
C LEU A 317 12.89 16.70 -14.24
N LEU A 318 13.80 16.35 -15.15
CA LEU A 318 13.89 15.00 -15.72
C LEU A 318 14.17 13.94 -14.64
N ARG A 319 15.02 14.26 -13.65
CA ARG A 319 15.24 13.40 -12.48
C ARG A 319 14.00 13.28 -11.59
N ALA A 320 13.25 14.37 -11.37
CA ALA A 320 12.01 14.36 -10.58
C ALA A 320 10.90 13.51 -11.25
N ALA A 321 10.74 13.66 -12.56
CA ALA A 321 9.82 12.84 -13.37
C ALA A 321 10.18 11.35 -13.34
N LEU A 322 11.47 11.02 -13.44
CA LEU A 322 11.97 9.65 -13.36
C LEU A 322 11.81 9.05 -11.95
N TRP A 323 12.15 9.81 -10.90
CA TRP A 323 11.95 9.44 -9.48
C TRP A 323 10.48 9.12 -9.20
N SER A 324 9.58 9.95 -9.73
CA SER A 324 8.13 9.77 -9.59
C SER A 324 7.64 8.57 -10.40
N THR A 325 8.13 8.37 -11.63
CA THR A 325 7.82 7.19 -12.47
C THR A 325 8.22 5.89 -11.76
N TYR A 326 9.42 5.85 -11.19
CA TYR A 326 9.91 4.70 -10.41
C TYR A 326 8.94 4.37 -9.27
N MET A 327 8.51 5.38 -8.50
CA MET A 327 7.57 5.19 -7.38
C MET A 327 6.17 4.76 -7.85
N THR A 328 5.63 5.33 -8.94
CA THR A 328 4.32 4.97 -9.50
C THR A 328 4.29 3.54 -10.05
N VAL A 329 5.38 3.06 -10.64
CA VAL A 329 5.47 1.72 -11.23
C VAL A 329 5.80 0.64 -10.20
N THR A 330 6.73 0.90 -9.27
CA THR A 330 7.20 -0.11 -8.30
C THR A 330 6.49 -0.05 -6.94
N GLY A 331 5.90 1.09 -6.60
CA GLY A 331 5.43 1.39 -5.24
C GLY A 331 6.53 1.71 -4.22
N VAL A 332 7.80 1.66 -4.62
CA VAL A 332 8.95 1.96 -3.76
C VAL A 332 9.43 3.38 -4.07
N CYS A 333 9.46 4.26 -3.08
CA CYS A 333 10.13 5.55 -3.23
C CYS A 333 11.67 5.34 -3.21
N PRO A 334 12.41 5.78 -4.25
CA PRO A 334 13.85 5.52 -4.33
C PRO A 334 14.66 6.44 -3.41
N ASN A 335 14.14 7.62 -3.03
CA ASN A 335 14.75 8.47 -2.01
C ASN A 335 13.67 9.32 -1.32
N TYR A 336 13.33 9.00 -0.06
CA TYR A 336 12.31 9.73 0.71
C TYR A 336 12.70 11.15 1.09
N HIS A 337 13.98 11.52 1.03
CA HIS A 337 14.51 12.86 1.35
C HIS A 337 14.77 13.69 0.08
N PHE A 338 14.43 13.16 -1.10
CA PHE A 338 14.41 13.92 -2.34
C PHE A 338 13.41 15.08 -2.25
N VAL A 339 13.84 16.24 -2.72
CA VAL A 339 13.02 17.43 -2.94
C VAL A 339 13.56 18.09 -4.20
N CYS A 340 12.70 18.35 -5.17
CA CYS A 340 13.04 19.21 -6.29
C CYS A 340 12.81 20.67 -5.87
N ASP A 341 13.82 21.53 -6.04
CA ASP A 341 13.69 22.96 -5.75
C ASP A 341 12.60 23.58 -6.65
N GLU A 342 11.96 24.67 -6.19
CA GLU A 342 10.89 25.40 -6.90
C GLU A 342 11.40 26.17 -8.14
N LEU A 343 12.00 25.46 -9.09
CA LEU A 343 12.43 25.98 -10.39
C LEU A 343 11.39 25.63 -11.46
N THR A 344 10.74 26.64 -12.03
CA THR A 344 9.83 26.51 -13.17
C THR A 344 10.61 26.23 -14.46
N ALA A 345 11.04 24.97 -14.63
CA ALA A 345 11.74 24.55 -15.84
C ALA A 345 10.81 24.65 -17.06
N SER A 346 11.33 25.22 -18.15
CA SER A 346 10.65 25.27 -19.44
C SER A 346 11.06 24.10 -20.35
N ILE A 347 10.31 23.88 -21.44
CA ILE A 347 10.71 22.91 -22.48
C ILE A 347 12.11 23.23 -23.04
N SER A 348 12.51 24.50 -23.09
CA SER A 348 13.84 24.91 -23.52
C SER A 348 14.94 24.48 -22.55
N ASN A 349 14.68 24.49 -21.23
CA ASN A 349 15.63 23.95 -20.24
C ASN A 349 15.79 22.43 -20.39
N VAL A 350 14.71 21.72 -20.68
CA VAL A 350 14.73 20.27 -20.93
C VAL A 350 15.48 19.95 -22.23
N LYS A 351 15.26 20.70 -23.32
CA LYS A 351 16.06 20.58 -24.55
C LYS A 351 17.54 20.85 -24.30
N ALA A 352 17.88 21.90 -23.55
CA ALA A 352 19.27 22.21 -23.18
C ALA A 352 19.91 21.10 -22.33
N ALA A 353 19.18 20.52 -21.36
CA ALA A 353 19.63 19.40 -20.55
C ALA A 353 19.99 18.18 -21.42
N ILE A 354 19.09 17.80 -22.34
CA ILE A 354 19.29 16.69 -23.26
C ILE A 354 20.42 16.99 -24.26
N ALA A 355 20.57 18.23 -24.73
CA ALA A 355 21.66 18.65 -25.62
C ALA A 355 23.05 18.41 -25.02
N THR A 356 23.21 18.42 -23.68
CA THR A 356 24.49 18.10 -23.03
C THR A 356 24.93 16.65 -23.20
N ARG A 357 24.03 15.75 -23.62
CA ARG A 357 24.23 14.29 -23.67
C ARG A 357 24.66 13.65 -22.34
N SER A 358 24.50 14.36 -21.22
CA SER A 358 24.85 13.86 -19.89
C SER A 358 23.86 12.80 -19.41
N PRO A 359 24.32 11.72 -18.75
CA PRO A 359 23.44 10.65 -18.28
C PRO A 359 22.49 11.14 -17.18
N ILE A 360 21.21 10.84 -17.35
CA ILE A 360 20.17 11.19 -16.38
C ILE A 360 19.70 9.91 -15.69
N LYS A 361 19.95 9.85 -14.38
CA LYS A 361 19.62 8.73 -13.49
C LYS A 361 18.94 9.22 -12.22
N ILE A 362 18.15 8.35 -11.58
CA ILE A 362 17.64 8.60 -10.22
C ILE A 362 18.77 8.53 -9.19
N ASP A 363 18.55 9.21 -8.06
CA ASP A 363 19.32 9.04 -6.84
C ASP A 363 18.57 8.05 -5.92
N ILE A 364 19.25 7.02 -5.44
CA ILE A 364 18.68 5.97 -4.59
C ILE A 364 19.29 6.08 -3.19
N SER A 365 18.42 6.22 -2.18
CA SER A 365 18.81 6.35 -0.79
C SER A 365 18.08 5.34 0.08
N THR A 366 18.82 4.65 0.95
CA THR A 366 18.27 3.74 1.96
C THR A 366 17.68 4.47 3.18
N LYS A 367 17.74 5.81 3.22
CA LYS A 367 17.25 6.60 4.34
C LYS A 367 15.71 6.58 4.38
N PRO A 368 15.08 6.10 5.47
CA PRO A 368 13.62 6.00 5.57
C PRO A 368 12.95 7.38 5.61
N PRO A 369 11.62 7.47 5.40
CA PRO A 369 10.86 8.70 5.65
C PRO A 369 10.89 9.08 7.14
N LEU A 370 10.18 10.16 7.48
CA LEU A 370 9.87 10.46 8.88
C LEU A 370 9.11 9.27 9.50
N VAL A 371 9.35 9.00 10.79
CA VAL A 371 8.52 8.05 11.54
C VAL A 371 7.07 8.56 11.64
N PRO A 372 6.05 7.70 11.86
CA PRO A 372 4.66 8.12 11.85
C PRO A 372 4.35 9.32 12.76
N LEU A 373 4.86 9.36 13.98
CA LEU A 373 4.69 10.50 14.90
C LEU A 373 5.33 11.80 14.36
N ALA A 374 6.56 11.73 13.85
CA ALA A 374 7.22 12.89 13.26
C ALA A 374 6.50 13.37 11.99
N THR A 375 5.92 12.46 11.21
CA THR A 375 5.07 12.78 10.06
C THR A 375 3.83 13.55 10.50
N PHE A 376 3.14 13.09 11.55
CA PHE A 376 2.00 13.80 12.13
C PHE A 376 2.39 15.22 12.58
N VAL A 377 3.48 15.33 13.36
CA VAL A 377 4.03 16.59 13.88
C VAL A 377 4.42 17.57 12.77
N ALA A 378 5.05 17.11 11.69
CA ALA A 378 5.42 17.93 10.53
C ALA A 378 4.23 18.53 9.79
N LEU A 379 3.09 17.82 9.79
CA LEU A 379 1.90 18.14 9.02
C LEU A 379 0.85 18.98 9.76
N MET A 380 0.95 19.11 11.09
CA MET A 380 0.00 19.90 11.87
C MET A 380 0.16 21.41 11.64
N PRO A 381 -0.95 22.18 11.56
CA PRO A 381 -0.91 23.61 11.26
C PRO A 381 -0.50 24.47 12.47
N THR A 382 -0.83 24.05 13.70
CA THR A 382 -0.49 24.73 14.96
C THR A 382 -0.05 23.71 16.02
N ALA A 383 0.56 24.20 17.10
CA ALA A 383 1.02 23.37 18.22
C ALA A 383 -0.13 22.69 19.00
N ASP A 384 -1.36 23.19 18.89
CA ASP A 384 -2.52 22.70 19.63
C ASP A 384 -2.99 21.32 19.12
N PHE A 385 -2.70 20.99 17.85
CA PHE A 385 -3.00 19.70 17.25
C PHE A 385 -1.88 18.66 17.43
N ILE A 386 -0.71 19.06 17.94
CA ILE A 386 0.44 18.20 18.21
C ILE A 386 0.27 17.51 19.59
N PRO A 387 0.67 16.23 19.78
CA PRO A 387 0.54 15.53 21.07
C PRO A 387 1.22 16.25 22.23
N ASP A 388 0.64 16.18 23.42
CA ASP A 388 1.05 16.96 24.59
C ASP A 388 2.52 16.74 24.99
N GLY A 389 3.02 15.51 24.85
CA GLY A 389 4.44 15.20 25.12
C GLY A 389 5.40 15.99 24.23
N VAL A 390 5.10 16.04 22.92
CA VAL A 390 5.88 16.82 21.94
C VAL A 390 5.67 18.31 22.14
N ARG A 391 4.44 18.77 22.44
CA ARG A 391 4.14 20.18 22.73
C ARG A 391 4.91 20.67 23.97
N ASN A 392 5.00 19.86 25.02
CA ASN A 392 5.71 20.20 26.25
C ASN A 392 7.24 20.16 26.08
N ALA A 393 7.77 19.31 25.19
CA ALA A 393 9.17 19.36 24.76
C ALA A 393 9.47 20.67 24.00
N LEU A 394 8.62 21.03 23.03
CA LEU A 394 8.75 22.25 22.21
C LEU A 394 8.70 23.54 23.02
N LYS A 395 7.90 23.61 24.10
CA LYS A 395 7.88 24.77 25.02
C LYS A 395 9.25 25.11 25.61
N LYS A 396 10.15 24.12 25.75
CA LYS A 396 11.52 24.30 26.25
C LYS A 396 12.53 24.65 25.14
N GLN A 397 12.11 24.63 23.87
CA GLN A 397 12.95 24.87 22.70
C GLN A 397 12.24 25.80 21.70
N PRO A 398 12.12 27.12 22.01
CA PRO A 398 11.34 28.05 21.21
C PRO A 398 11.87 28.25 19.79
N ILE A 399 13.18 28.13 19.57
CA ILE A 399 13.80 28.20 18.23
C ILE A 399 13.32 27.02 17.36
N LEU A 400 13.25 25.81 17.94
CA LEU A 400 12.78 24.61 17.26
C LEU A 400 11.28 24.71 16.93
N ALA A 401 10.47 25.18 17.88
CA ALA A 401 9.05 25.43 17.67
C ALA A 401 8.81 26.43 16.53
N LYS A 402 9.57 27.53 16.50
CA LYS A 402 9.53 28.55 15.45
C LYS A 402 9.88 27.97 14.06
N ARG A 403 10.99 27.22 13.96
CA ARG A 403 11.37 26.51 12.71
C ARG A 403 10.27 25.57 12.23
N LEU A 404 9.69 24.77 13.13
CA LEU A 404 8.63 23.81 12.81
C LEU A 404 7.34 24.48 12.34
N GLN A 405 6.99 25.67 12.86
CA GLN A 405 5.72 26.35 12.56
C GLN A 405 5.81 27.31 11.35
N GLU A 406 6.88 28.10 11.27
CA GLU A 406 7.01 29.20 10.29
C GLU A 406 7.73 28.80 9.00
N SER A 407 8.56 27.75 9.00
CA SER A 407 9.25 27.32 7.78
C SER A 407 8.27 26.88 6.69
N ASN A 408 8.64 27.18 5.44
CA ASN A 408 8.05 26.61 4.24
C ASN A 408 8.95 25.55 3.58
N ASP A 409 10.25 25.48 3.91
CA ASP A 409 11.18 24.46 3.39
C ASP A 409 10.81 23.07 3.96
N PRO A 410 10.46 22.08 3.10
CA PRO A 410 10.13 20.73 3.52
C PRO A 410 11.22 20.03 4.34
N LYS A 411 12.51 20.27 4.03
CA LYS A 411 13.65 19.66 4.73
C LYS A 411 13.80 20.22 6.14
N ILE A 412 13.65 21.54 6.30
CA ILE A 412 13.67 22.19 7.63
C ILE A 412 12.49 21.70 8.48
N ILE A 413 11.28 21.63 7.90
CA ILE A 413 10.09 21.10 8.60
C ILE A 413 10.33 19.64 9.02
N ALA A 414 10.84 18.81 8.10
CA ALA A 414 11.12 17.39 8.35
C ALA A 414 12.14 17.18 9.48
N GLN A 415 13.24 17.93 9.45
CA GLN A 415 14.27 17.91 10.47
C GLN A 415 13.70 18.37 11.82
N SER A 416 13.02 19.51 11.88
CA SER A 416 12.48 20.06 13.12
C SER A 416 11.38 19.20 13.75
N ALA A 417 10.58 18.50 12.95
CA ALA A 417 9.61 17.53 13.46
C ALA A 417 10.29 16.29 14.07
N THR A 418 11.38 15.83 13.45
CA THR A 418 12.19 14.72 13.95
C THR A 418 12.89 15.09 15.27
N GLU A 419 13.55 16.25 15.31
CA GLU A 419 14.17 16.83 16.51
C GLU A 419 13.15 16.99 17.65
N ALA A 420 11.93 17.46 17.37
CA ALA A 420 10.88 17.65 18.36
C ALA A 420 10.38 16.33 18.99
N VAL A 421 10.22 15.28 18.18
CA VAL A 421 9.84 13.95 18.67
C VAL A 421 10.96 13.30 19.47
N GLN A 422 12.21 13.40 19.00
CA GLN A 422 13.38 12.89 19.72
C GLN A 422 13.52 13.56 21.09
N LEU A 423 13.42 14.90 21.15
CA LEU A 423 13.49 15.66 22.42
C LEU A 423 12.40 15.23 23.41
N ALA A 424 11.19 14.94 22.93
CA ALA A 424 10.09 14.45 23.76
C ALA A 424 10.32 13.01 24.26
N GLN A 425 10.97 12.16 23.46
CA GLN A 425 11.34 10.80 23.83
C GLN A 425 12.47 10.78 24.86
N GLU A 426 13.53 11.57 24.66
CA GLU A 426 14.66 11.73 25.59
C GLU A 426 14.20 12.26 26.96
N GLN A 427 13.26 13.19 26.97
CA GLN A 427 12.67 13.73 28.21
C GLN A 427 11.58 12.82 28.82
N SER A 428 11.33 11.63 28.26
CA SER A 428 10.28 10.70 28.69
C SER A 428 8.87 11.31 28.75
N LEU A 429 8.57 12.27 27.87
CA LEU A 429 7.29 13.00 27.80
C LEU A 429 6.26 12.32 26.89
N LEU A 430 6.68 11.37 26.04
CA LEU A 430 5.79 10.65 25.13
C LEU A 430 4.94 9.62 25.87
N SER A 431 3.65 9.56 25.55
CA SER A 431 2.78 8.48 26.04
C SER A 431 3.21 7.13 25.46
N LYS A 432 2.73 6.02 26.06
CA LYS A 432 3.01 4.68 25.52
C LYS A 432 2.56 4.52 24.06
N THR A 433 1.46 5.16 23.65
CA THR A 433 1.02 5.15 22.24
C THR A 433 1.96 5.94 21.35
N ASP A 434 2.35 7.15 21.77
CA ASP A 434 3.26 8.00 20.99
C ASP A 434 4.59 7.29 20.75
N GLN A 435 5.09 6.53 21.73
CA GLN A 435 6.30 5.72 21.60
C GLN A 435 6.17 4.63 20.51
N PHE A 436 5.01 3.98 20.35
CA PHE A 436 4.77 3.06 19.23
C PHE A 436 4.79 3.77 17.87
N LEU A 437 4.31 5.02 17.82
CA LEU A 437 4.31 5.85 16.62
C LEU A 437 5.70 6.40 16.24
N CYS A 438 6.72 6.20 17.09
CA CYS A 438 8.14 6.40 16.73
C CYS A 438 8.72 5.25 15.89
N SER A 439 7.97 4.19 15.59
CA SER A 439 8.41 3.05 14.78
C SER A 439 7.49 2.83 13.56
N PHE A 440 8.03 2.24 12.51
CA PHE A 440 7.22 1.73 11.40
C PHE A 440 6.63 0.36 11.74
N SER A 441 5.41 0.11 11.25
CA SER A 441 4.80 -1.22 11.28
C SER A 441 4.99 -1.94 9.93
N ALA A 442 4.61 -3.21 9.91
CA ALA A 442 4.52 -4.02 8.70
C ALA A 442 3.05 -4.32 8.36
N PRO A 443 2.75 -4.68 7.10
CA PRO A 443 1.39 -5.03 6.69
C PRO A 443 0.82 -6.21 7.49
N VAL A 444 -0.47 -6.14 7.83
CA VAL A 444 -1.19 -7.20 8.54
C VAL A 444 -1.88 -8.11 7.53
N HIS A 445 -1.67 -9.42 7.65
CA HIS A 445 -2.26 -10.42 6.76
C HIS A 445 -3.33 -11.22 7.51
N ILE A 446 -4.58 -11.11 7.08
CA ILE A 446 -5.77 -11.75 7.66
C ILE A 446 -6.27 -12.81 6.68
N ASN A 447 -6.80 -13.94 7.19
CA ASN A 447 -7.25 -15.10 6.39
C ASN A 447 -6.19 -15.66 5.42
N PHE A 448 -4.92 -15.33 5.65
CA PHE A 448 -3.79 -15.80 4.87
C PHE A 448 -3.24 -17.11 5.43
N VAL A 449 -3.40 -18.19 4.67
CA VAL A 449 -2.77 -19.49 4.94
C VAL A 449 -1.40 -19.53 4.23
N PRO A 450 -0.26 -19.53 4.96
CA PRO A 450 1.04 -19.63 4.34
C PRO A 450 1.22 -20.99 3.66
N LYS A 451 1.56 -20.98 2.36
CA LYS A 451 1.80 -22.20 1.57
C LYS A 451 3.10 -22.88 2.03
N THR A 452 3.02 -24.14 2.48
CA THR A 452 4.21 -25.01 2.67
C THR A 452 4.75 -25.44 1.30
N LYS A 453 5.85 -24.84 0.87
CA LYS A 453 6.45 -25.13 -0.45
C LYS A 453 7.25 -26.44 -0.42
N HIS A 454 6.57 -27.57 -0.56
CA HIS A 454 7.23 -28.85 -0.85
C HIS A 454 7.74 -28.87 -2.30
N MET A 455 9.06 -28.83 -2.47
CA MET A 455 9.69 -29.07 -3.78
C MET A 455 9.54 -30.54 -4.18
N SER A 456 9.29 -30.79 -5.46
CA SER A 456 9.28 -32.14 -6.02
C SER A 456 10.69 -32.73 -6.14
N ARG A 457 10.81 -34.07 -6.12
CA ARG A 457 12.09 -34.77 -6.36
C ARG A 457 12.76 -34.37 -7.68
N ASN A 458 11.97 -34.07 -8.70
CA ASN A 458 12.48 -33.66 -10.02
C ASN A 458 13.09 -32.25 -9.99
N GLU A 459 12.51 -31.32 -9.24
CA GLU A 459 13.09 -29.98 -9.01
C GLU A 459 14.36 -30.07 -8.15
N GLN A 460 14.35 -30.92 -7.11
CA GLN A 460 15.54 -31.19 -6.29
C GLN A 460 16.69 -31.75 -7.12
N HIS A 461 16.43 -32.76 -7.97
CA HIS A 461 17.43 -33.33 -8.87
C HIS A 461 17.94 -32.30 -9.90
N ARG A 462 17.07 -31.46 -10.48
CA ARG A 462 17.46 -30.37 -11.39
C ARG A 462 18.37 -29.33 -10.71
N LEU A 463 18.10 -28.98 -9.46
CA LEU A 463 18.94 -28.05 -8.69
C LEU A 463 20.28 -28.67 -8.33
N ILE A 464 20.30 -29.89 -7.79
CA ILE A 464 21.55 -30.62 -7.48
C ILE A 464 22.45 -30.72 -8.72
N ALA A 465 21.89 -31.05 -9.89
CA ALA A 465 22.62 -31.11 -11.15
C ALA A 465 23.16 -29.76 -11.66
N LYS A 466 22.61 -28.62 -11.18
CA LYS A 466 22.99 -27.28 -11.60
C LYS A 466 23.90 -26.54 -10.61
N THR A 467 23.81 -26.84 -9.31
CA THR A 467 24.56 -26.12 -8.25
C THR A 467 25.45 -27.02 -7.39
N GLY A 468 25.47 -28.34 -7.61
CA GLY A 468 26.36 -29.28 -6.90
C GLY A 468 26.01 -29.55 -5.43
N SER A 469 25.04 -28.82 -4.87
CA SER A 469 24.53 -29.00 -3.52
C SER A 469 23.01 -28.80 -3.47
N HIS A 470 22.37 -29.40 -2.47
CA HIS A 470 21.00 -29.10 -2.07
C HIS A 470 21.05 -28.33 -0.74
N GLU A 471 21.10 -27.00 -0.81
CA GLU A 471 20.58 -26.23 0.31
C GLU A 471 19.07 -26.50 0.38
N LEU A 472 18.60 -26.96 1.54
CA LEU A 472 17.17 -26.90 1.84
C LEU A 472 16.72 -25.46 1.59
N ALA A 473 15.56 -25.30 0.92
CA ALA A 473 14.91 -24.00 0.88
C ALA A 473 14.90 -23.44 2.32
N PRO A 474 15.42 -22.23 2.56
CA PRO A 474 15.55 -21.71 3.91
C PRO A 474 14.20 -21.85 4.60
N GLU A 475 14.17 -22.39 5.83
CA GLU A 475 12.91 -22.43 6.58
C GLU A 475 12.28 -21.04 6.50
N PRO A 476 10.98 -20.93 6.16
CA PRO A 476 10.33 -19.64 6.09
C PRO A 476 10.61 -18.91 7.42
N PRO A 477 11.14 -17.68 7.39
CA PRO A 477 11.78 -17.06 8.55
C PRO A 477 10.83 -17.14 9.73
N ARG A 478 11.26 -17.81 10.81
CA ARG A 478 10.41 -18.07 11.97
C ARG A 478 10.09 -16.76 12.66
N VAL A 479 8.94 -16.19 12.29
CA VAL A 479 8.40 -14.93 12.81
C VAL A 479 8.28 -15.06 14.33
N LYS A 480 9.12 -14.33 15.08
CA LYS A 480 8.92 -14.18 16.51
C LYS A 480 7.63 -13.39 16.74
N SER A 481 6.76 -13.93 17.58
CA SER A 481 5.69 -13.15 18.21
C SER A 481 6.34 -11.97 18.95
N ILE A 482 5.85 -10.75 18.74
CA ILE A 482 6.24 -9.62 19.56
C ILE A 482 5.61 -9.85 20.94
N GLN A 483 6.41 -9.91 22.00
CA GLN A 483 5.89 -9.90 23.37
C GLN A 483 5.29 -8.52 23.70
N CYS A 484 4.03 -8.33 23.31
CA CYS A 484 3.17 -7.33 23.92
C CYS A 484 2.67 -7.87 25.28
N PRO A 485 2.54 -7.03 26.32
CA PRO A 485 2.02 -7.47 27.62
C PRO A 485 0.58 -7.99 27.47
N GLU A 486 0.18 -9.01 28.22
CA GLU A 486 -1.14 -9.67 28.08
C GLU A 486 -2.32 -8.69 28.03
N HIS A 487 -2.17 -7.58 28.77
CA HIS A 487 -3.08 -6.46 28.81
C HIS A 487 -2.30 -5.16 28.59
N PHE A 488 -2.81 -4.25 27.77
CA PHE A 488 -2.36 -2.85 27.76
C PHE A 488 -3.54 -1.88 27.82
N ASN A 489 -3.34 -0.76 28.51
CA ASN A 489 -4.36 0.26 28.66
C ASN A 489 -4.19 1.30 27.55
N TYR A 490 -5.28 1.57 26.82
CA TYR A 490 -5.34 2.62 25.81
C TYR A 490 -6.59 3.45 26.08
N GLN A 491 -6.37 4.71 26.48
CA GLN A 491 -7.39 5.56 27.10
C GLN A 491 -8.08 4.84 28.27
N CYS A 492 -9.40 4.95 28.39
CA CYS A 492 -10.21 4.38 29.48
C CYS A 492 -10.54 2.88 29.29
N SER A 493 -9.73 2.11 28.56
CA SER A 493 -10.04 0.71 28.23
C SER A 493 -8.81 -0.19 28.25
N VAL A 494 -8.99 -1.41 28.75
CA VAL A 494 -7.97 -2.45 28.89
C VAL A 494 -8.10 -3.41 27.71
N TYR A 495 -7.06 -3.51 26.88
CA TYR A 495 -7.03 -4.34 25.68
C TYR A 495 -6.31 -5.65 25.97
N LYS A 496 -6.93 -6.79 25.63
CA LYS A 496 -6.35 -8.13 25.75
C LYS A 496 -5.59 -8.49 24.47
N VAL A 497 -4.30 -8.76 24.59
CA VAL A 497 -3.40 -8.99 23.45
C VAL A 497 -3.60 -10.36 22.79
N LYS A 498 -4.14 -11.35 23.52
CA LYS A 498 -4.45 -12.69 23.01
C LYS A 498 -5.45 -12.73 21.84
N ASP A 499 -6.16 -11.64 21.60
CA ASP A 499 -7.13 -11.49 20.52
C ASP A 499 -6.57 -10.72 19.29
N LEU A 500 -5.26 -10.39 19.28
CA LEU A 500 -4.61 -9.55 18.25
C LEU A 500 -3.33 -10.19 17.70
N ILE A 501 -3.34 -10.58 16.42
CA ILE A 501 -2.21 -11.22 15.75
C ILE A 501 -1.32 -10.15 15.06
N PHE A 502 -0.38 -9.58 15.80
CA PHE A 502 0.71 -8.77 15.22
C PHE A 502 1.83 -9.67 14.69
N ARG A 503 2.29 -9.46 13.45
CA ARG A 503 3.37 -10.23 12.82
C ARG A 503 4.47 -9.30 12.30
N ASN A 504 5.73 -9.61 12.60
CA ASN A 504 6.90 -8.85 12.15
C ASN A 504 7.64 -9.63 11.04
N PRO A 505 7.67 -9.16 9.78
CA PRO A 505 8.30 -9.87 8.67
C PRO A 505 9.81 -9.57 8.51
N PHE A 506 10.42 -8.75 9.38
CA PHE A 506 11.79 -8.23 9.18
C PHE A 506 12.83 -8.70 10.22
N VAL A 507 12.46 -9.52 11.21
CA VAL A 507 13.43 -10.11 12.14
C VAL A 507 13.84 -11.51 11.68
N VAL A 508 15.00 -11.58 11.04
CA VAL A 508 15.68 -12.86 10.71
C VAL A 508 16.82 -13.08 11.69
N GLU A 509 16.68 -14.06 12.56
CA GLU A 509 17.77 -14.50 13.44
C GLU A 509 18.71 -15.39 12.64
N LYS A 510 20.02 -15.08 12.61
CA LYS A 510 21.03 -16.00 12.05
C LYS A 510 21.14 -17.20 12.98
N ALA A 511 20.45 -18.29 12.64
CA ALA A 511 20.52 -19.53 13.41
C ALA A 511 21.96 -20.05 13.47
N GLU A 512 22.46 -20.27 14.69
CA GLU A 512 23.78 -20.86 14.91
C GLU A 512 23.82 -22.27 14.32
N ARG A 513 24.82 -22.53 13.46
CA ARG A 513 24.99 -23.83 12.81
C ARG A 513 25.44 -24.88 13.84
N ARG A 514 24.52 -25.68 14.37
CA ARG A 514 24.88 -26.97 14.99
C ARG A 514 25.37 -27.94 13.91
N ILE A 515 26.68 -28.04 13.77
CA ILE A 515 27.34 -29.00 12.87
C ILE A 515 27.19 -30.41 13.46
N ALA A 516 26.32 -31.22 12.88
CA ALA A 516 26.26 -32.65 13.16
C ALA A 516 27.36 -33.38 12.37
N VAL A 517 28.53 -33.56 12.98
CA VAL A 517 29.63 -34.32 12.37
C VAL A 517 29.29 -35.81 12.37
N ARG A 518 28.96 -36.36 11.19
CA ARG A 518 29.03 -37.81 10.94
C ARG A 518 30.42 -38.16 10.41
N GLN A 519 31.28 -38.69 11.27
CA GLN A 519 32.46 -39.42 10.83
C GLN A 519 32.12 -40.92 10.67
N ARG A 520 32.57 -41.50 9.56
CA ARG A 520 32.74 -42.96 9.37
C ARG A 520 34.23 -43.21 9.18
N GLY A 521 34.76 -44.25 9.82
CA GLY A 521 36.02 -44.88 9.40
C GLY A 521 37.06 -45.07 10.50
N GLU A 522 37.22 -46.33 10.91
CA GLU A 522 38.50 -47.01 11.21
C GLU A 522 39.30 -46.67 12.49
N GLY A 523 39.94 -47.70 13.08
CA GLY A 523 41.18 -47.54 13.88
C GLY A 523 41.15 -47.79 15.39
N GLU A 524 40.97 -49.06 15.79
CA GLU A 524 41.63 -49.78 16.93
C GLU A 524 42.07 -49.15 18.29
N LEU A 525 42.01 -50.02 19.31
CA LEU A 525 42.88 -50.11 20.51
C LEU A 525 42.83 -49.04 21.62
N LEU A 526 42.06 -49.31 22.70
CA LEU A 526 42.58 -49.75 24.03
C LEU A 526 41.49 -49.80 25.13
N ARG A 527 41.54 -50.82 26.00
CA ARG A 527 40.93 -50.93 27.36
C ARG A 527 42.04 -50.67 28.41
N PRO A 528 41.80 -50.57 29.75
CA PRO A 528 40.58 -50.73 30.58
C PRO A 528 40.26 -49.42 31.39
N SER A 529 39.46 -49.29 32.46
CA SER A 529 39.09 -50.19 33.58
C SER A 529 37.88 -49.70 34.42
N SER A 530 37.44 -50.57 35.36
CA SER A 530 36.62 -50.32 36.58
C SER A 530 35.18 -49.77 36.45
N GLY A 531 34.19 -50.57 36.90
CA GLY A 531 32.82 -50.15 37.24
C GLY A 531 32.70 -49.76 38.74
N PRO A 532 31.62 -50.09 39.49
CA PRO A 532 30.44 -50.89 39.11
C PRO A 532 29.06 -50.31 39.58
N ALA A 533 28.00 -51.10 39.33
CA ALA A 533 26.70 -51.15 40.04
C ALA A 533 25.75 -49.92 39.99
N GLY A 534 24.43 -50.10 39.83
CA GLY A 534 23.69 -51.35 39.62
C GLY A 534 22.21 -51.12 39.29
N ASP A 535 21.53 -52.23 38.97
CA ASP A 535 20.21 -52.66 39.49
C ASP A 535 18.97 -51.73 39.38
N ILE A 536 17.75 -52.19 39.03
CA ILE A 536 17.22 -53.48 38.53
C ILE A 536 15.72 -53.25 38.11
N VAL A 537 15.21 -53.93 37.05
CA VAL A 537 13.80 -54.45 36.85
C VAL A 537 12.58 -53.47 36.96
N SER A 538 11.65 -53.27 36.00
CA SER A 538 10.54 -54.12 35.46
C SER A 538 9.37 -54.39 36.46
N VAL A 539 8.06 -54.50 36.14
CA VAL A 539 7.30 -54.65 34.87
C VAL A 539 5.79 -54.25 35.03
N ALA A 540 5.12 -53.87 33.93
CA ALA A 540 3.67 -53.97 33.56
C ALA A 540 2.46 -53.44 34.41
N ASP A 541 1.45 -52.95 33.67
CA ASP A 541 -0.03 -53.15 33.70
C ASP A 541 -0.96 -52.92 34.95
N GLY A 542 -2.24 -52.59 34.64
CA GLY A 542 -3.40 -52.41 35.56
C GLY A 542 -3.76 -50.94 35.80
N ASP A 543 -4.90 -50.32 35.41
CA ASP A 543 -6.34 -50.65 35.28
C ASP A 543 -7.20 -50.25 36.52
N ASP A 544 -8.47 -49.88 36.27
CA ASP A 544 -9.50 -49.31 37.19
C ASP A 544 -9.21 -47.93 37.85
N GLY A 545 -10.18 -47.02 38.06
CA GLY A 545 -11.62 -47.02 37.77
C GLY A 545 -12.35 -45.75 38.30
N LEU A 546 -13.69 -45.79 38.36
CA LEU A 546 -14.68 -44.77 38.86
C LEU A 546 -15.01 -43.61 37.87
N ASP A 547 -16.24 -43.46 37.34
CA ASP A 547 -17.59 -43.29 37.96
C ASP A 547 -17.82 -41.86 38.52
N ASP A 548 -19.00 -41.24 38.45
CA ASP A 548 -20.21 -41.35 37.60
C ASP A 548 -21.00 -40.01 37.80
N GLU A 549 -22.26 -39.91 37.36
CA GLU A 549 -23.16 -38.75 37.48
C GLU A 549 -22.90 -37.55 36.52
N LEU A 550 -23.89 -36.93 35.87
CA LEU A 550 -25.35 -37.15 35.90
C LEU A 550 -26.00 -36.76 34.56
N ARG A 551 -26.52 -37.75 33.82
CA ARG A 551 -27.46 -37.54 32.69
C ARG A 551 -28.90 -37.91 33.11
N GLN A 552 -29.52 -37.03 33.88
CA GLN A 552 -30.98 -36.91 34.01
C GLN A 552 -31.28 -35.40 33.97
N PHE A 553 -32.01 -34.87 32.99
CA PHE A 553 -33.43 -35.13 32.77
C PHE A 553 -33.80 -35.31 31.28
N LEU A 554 -34.48 -36.44 31.02
CA LEU A 554 -35.63 -36.67 30.12
C LEU A 554 -36.03 -35.52 29.14
N GLY A 555 -36.31 -35.74 27.86
CA GLY A 555 -36.39 -36.99 27.08
C GLY A 555 -37.82 -37.35 26.63
N LYS A 556 -38.13 -37.02 25.36
CA LYS A 556 -39.24 -37.51 24.51
C LYS A 556 -40.68 -37.08 24.86
N ASP A 557 -41.42 -36.65 23.85
CA ASP A 557 -42.51 -37.48 23.31
C ASP A 557 -42.81 -37.16 21.83
N ALA A 558 -43.59 -38.02 21.16
CA ALA A 558 -43.61 -38.11 19.70
C ALA A 558 -45.01 -38.05 19.04
N ALA A 559 -44.99 -37.50 17.82
CA ALA A 559 -45.77 -37.91 16.64
C ALA A 559 -47.29 -37.65 16.49
N THR A 560 -47.60 -37.28 15.23
CA THR A 560 -48.67 -37.77 14.33
C THR A 560 -49.92 -36.92 14.01
N LEU A 561 -50.25 -36.99 12.70
CA LEU A 561 -51.54 -36.83 11.99
C LEU A 561 -52.00 -35.46 11.43
N SER A 562 -51.94 -35.41 10.09
CA SER A 562 -52.86 -34.81 9.10
C SER A 562 -54.18 -34.16 9.59
N THR A 563 -54.70 -33.09 8.94
CA THR A 563 -55.37 -33.19 7.63
C THR A 563 -55.74 -31.82 6.97
N SER A 564 -55.72 -31.80 5.62
CA SER A 564 -56.73 -31.24 4.69
C SER A 564 -57.41 -29.85 4.88
N ALA A 565 -56.92 -28.88 4.06
CA ALA A 565 -57.68 -28.15 3.01
C ALA A 565 -58.62 -26.94 3.27
N LYS A 566 -58.86 -26.22 2.15
CA LYS A 566 -59.82 -25.12 1.84
C LYS A 566 -59.45 -23.73 2.40
N SER A 567 -59.12 -22.73 1.57
CA SER A 567 -59.89 -22.03 0.51
C SER A 567 -60.81 -20.90 1.02
N SER A 568 -60.36 -19.64 0.85
CA SER A 568 -61.14 -18.41 0.51
C SER A 568 -60.14 -17.23 0.51
N LYS A 569 -59.78 -16.52 -0.57
CA LYS A 569 -60.53 -15.79 -1.63
C LYS A 569 -61.12 -14.44 -1.15
N LYS A 570 -60.78 -13.37 -1.88
CA LYS A 570 -61.23 -11.95 -1.78
C LYS A 570 -60.66 -11.10 -0.62
N ARG A 571 -60.58 -9.76 -0.72
CA ARG A 571 -60.30 -8.82 -1.85
C ARG A 571 -60.23 -7.39 -1.27
N ALA A 572 -59.32 -6.56 -1.79
CA ALA A 572 -59.47 -5.11 -2.02
C ALA A 572 -59.56 -4.08 -0.85
N ARG A 573 -58.80 -2.98 -1.08
CA ARG A 573 -59.02 -1.57 -0.71
C ARG A 573 -58.78 -1.12 0.74
N GLY A 574 -58.04 -0.01 0.87
CA GLY A 574 -58.10 0.90 2.00
C GLY A 574 -56.76 1.58 2.29
N GLU A 575 -56.46 2.65 1.55
CA GLU A 575 -55.44 3.70 1.81
C GLU A 575 -53.94 3.30 1.85
#